data_AF-A0A524L372-F1
#
_entry.id   AF-A0A524L372-F1
#
_cell.length_a   1.000
_cell.length_b   1.000
_cell.length_c   1.000
_cell.angle_alpha   90.00
_cell.angle_beta   90.00
_cell.angle_gamma   90.00
#
_symmetry.space_group_name_H-M   'P 1'
#
loop_
_entity.id
_entity.type
_entity.pdbx_description
1 polymer ?
#
loop_
_entity_poly.entity_id
_entity_poly.type
_entity_poly.pdbx_seq_one_letter_code
_entity_poly.pdbx_strand_id
1 'polypeptide(L)'
;MSIKILNDEKKWFLETKNTAYVIGVDETENIQHLYWGEKLPYTSDYPGVLLQQKFPFDNFEQIIKEEFSPWGGIRYKEPGLKVTHEDQVRDLILKYKTYELIDSGEVKTLIIYLIDSAYNLEVELNYRLIEEYDLIERW
;
A
#
# COMPACT_ATOMS: atom_id res chain seq x y z
N MET A 1 -17.15 8.13 -9.76
CA MET A 1 -16.17 7.82 -8.68
C MET A 1 -16.48 6.52 -7.98
N SER A 2 -15.53 5.58 -7.92
CA SER A 2 -15.62 4.49 -6.94
C SER A 2 -14.26 4.11 -6.41
N ILE A 3 -14.06 4.26 -5.10
CA ILE A 3 -13.14 3.39 -4.39
C ILE A 3 -13.90 2.09 -4.19
N LYS A 4 -13.50 1.04 -4.90
CA LYS A 4 -14.06 -0.30 -4.67
C LYS A 4 -13.16 -1.01 -3.67
N ILE A 5 -13.78 -1.57 -2.64
CA ILE A 5 -13.09 -2.44 -1.69
C ILE A 5 -13.63 -3.84 -1.91
N LEU A 6 -12.71 -4.77 -2.15
CA LEU A 6 -13.00 -6.20 -1.99
C LEU A 6 -12.57 -6.56 -0.56
N ASN A 7 -13.55 -6.54 0.34
CA ASN A 7 -13.33 -6.76 1.78
C ASN A 7 -12.70 -8.13 2.08
N ASP A 8 -12.91 -9.13 1.22
CA ASP A 8 -12.39 -10.49 1.45
C ASP A 8 -10.89 -10.63 1.17
N GLU A 9 -10.23 -9.65 0.52
CA GLU A 9 -8.82 -9.77 0.11
C GLU A 9 -7.90 -8.64 0.58
N LYS A 10 -8.36 -7.70 1.42
CA LYS A 10 -7.62 -6.47 1.78
C LYS A 10 -7.01 -5.79 0.55
N LYS A 11 -7.81 -5.64 -0.51
CA LYS A 11 -7.44 -4.98 -1.77
C LYS A 11 -8.30 -3.73 -1.97
N TRP A 12 -7.64 -2.63 -2.31
CA TRP A 12 -8.27 -1.35 -2.61
C TRP A 12 -8.04 -1.01 -4.07
N PHE A 13 -9.14 -0.74 -4.77
CA PHE A 13 -9.14 -0.32 -6.17
C PHE A 13 -9.55 1.15 -6.22
N LEU A 14 -8.59 2.00 -6.50
CA LEU A 14 -8.77 3.44 -6.67
C LEU A 14 -8.97 3.68 -8.16
N GLU A 15 -10.24 3.69 -8.59
CA GLU A 15 -10.60 3.88 -10.00
C GLU A 15 -11.06 5.32 -10.25
N THR A 16 -10.43 5.97 -11.21
CA THR A 16 -10.91 7.22 -11.81
C THR A 16 -11.76 6.91 -13.05
N LYS A 17 -11.94 7.87 -13.95
CA LYS A 17 -12.68 7.70 -15.20
C LYS A 17 -11.97 6.71 -16.13
N ASN A 18 -10.66 6.88 -16.31
CA ASN A 18 -9.85 6.11 -17.25
C ASN A 18 -8.69 5.33 -16.62
N THR A 19 -8.36 5.59 -15.35
CA THR A 19 -7.21 4.96 -14.68
C THR A 19 -7.62 4.14 -13.47
N ALA A 20 -6.76 3.20 -13.10
CA ALA A 20 -6.89 2.42 -11.88
C ALA A 20 -5.55 2.35 -11.16
N TYR A 21 -5.59 2.47 -9.84
CA TYR A 21 -4.48 2.24 -8.93
C TYR A 21 -4.92 1.20 -7.90
N VAL A 22 -4.14 0.13 -7.75
CA VAL A 22 -4.52 -1.03 -6.94
C VAL A 22 -3.45 -1.33 -5.92
N ILE A 23 -3.89 -1.42 -4.67
CA ILE A 23 -3.07 -1.72 -3.49
C ILE A 23 -3.64 -2.99 -2.86
N GLY A 24 -2.77 -3.86 -2.36
CA GLY A 24 -3.17 -5.04 -1.60
C GLY A 24 -2.32 -5.26 -0.37
N VAL A 25 -2.83 -6.05 0.57
CA VAL A 25 -2.09 -6.51 1.75
C VAL A 25 -2.04 -8.03 1.77
N ASP A 26 -0.86 -8.60 2.00
CA ASP A 26 -0.68 -10.04 2.11
C ASP A 26 -1.03 -10.60 3.51
N GLU A 27 -0.93 -11.93 3.64
CA GLU A 27 -1.22 -12.66 4.89
C GLU A 27 -0.27 -12.32 6.05
N THR A 28 0.87 -11.69 5.76
CA THR A 28 1.87 -11.24 6.76
C THR A 28 1.85 -9.72 6.95
N GLU A 29 0.73 -9.09 6.58
CA GLU A 29 0.46 -7.66 6.69
C GLU A 29 1.44 -6.74 5.94
N ASN A 30 2.14 -7.22 4.91
CA ASN A 30 2.90 -6.29 4.04
C ASN A 30 1.98 -5.65 3.01
N ILE A 31 2.14 -4.35 2.83
CA ILE A 31 1.45 -3.58 1.81
C ILE A 31 2.19 -3.67 0.46
N GLN A 32 1.45 -3.96 -0.60
CA GLN A 32 1.98 -4.18 -1.93
C GLN A 32 1.27 -3.27 -2.94
N HIS A 33 2.07 -2.66 -3.80
CA HIS A 33 1.62 -2.00 -5.01
C HIS A 33 1.33 -3.05 -6.09
N LEU A 34 0.08 -3.19 -6.51
CA LEU A 34 -0.33 -4.22 -7.45
C LEU A 34 -0.40 -3.70 -8.89
N TYR A 35 -0.95 -2.50 -9.08
CA TYR A 35 -1.18 -1.95 -10.41
C TYR A 35 -1.32 -0.44 -10.41
N TRP A 36 -0.81 0.20 -11.46
CA TRP A 36 -1.19 1.56 -11.86
C TRP A 36 -1.18 1.67 -13.39
N GLY A 37 -2.29 2.13 -13.96
CA GLY A 37 -2.43 2.24 -15.41
C GLY A 37 -3.87 2.44 -15.86
N GLU A 38 -4.17 2.01 -17.08
CA GLU A 38 -5.52 2.05 -17.63
C GLU A 38 -6.49 1.21 -16.80
N LYS A 39 -7.72 1.70 -16.66
CA LYS A 39 -8.77 0.99 -15.96
C LYS A 39 -9.13 -0.31 -16.70
N LEU A 40 -8.95 -1.45 -16.02
CA LEU A 40 -9.31 -2.77 -16.54
C LEU A 40 -10.80 -3.05 -16.35
N PRO A 41 -11.43 -3.87 -17.23
CA PRO A 41 -12.87 -4.10 -17.21
C PRO A 41 -13.34 -4.92 -16.01
N TYR A 42 -12.53 -5.87 -15.51
CA TYR A 42 -12.89 -6.73 -14.38
C TYR A 42 -11.89 -6.65 -13.24
N THR A 43 -12.37 -6.78 -12.00
CA THR A 43 -11.50 -6.80 -10.80
C THR A 43 -10.55 -8.00 -10.79
N SER A 44 -10.91 -9.08 -11.46
CA SER A 44 -10.08 -10.28 -11.65
C SER A 44 -8.90 -10.10 -12.60
N ASP A 45 -8.91 -9.03 -13.41
CA ASP A 45 -7.83 -8.76 -14.38
C ASP A 45 -6.61 -8.12 -13.71
N TYR A 46 -6.78 -7.58 -12.50
CA TYR A 46 -5.68 -6.98 -11.75
C TYR A 46 -4.80 -8.06 -11.09
N PRO A 47 -3.49 -7.81 -10.97
CA PRO A 47 -2.59 -8.71 -10.28
C PRO A 47 -3.01 -8.97 -8.83
N GLY A 48 -2.83 -10.21 -8.37
CA GLY A 48 -2.98 -10.56 -6.95
C GLY A 48 -1.78 -10.13 -6.11
N VAL A 49 -1.94 -10.15 -4.79
CA VAL A 49 -0.82 -10.00 -3.86
C VAL A 49 0.18 -11.14 -4.08
N LEU A 50 1.46 -10.80 -4.10
CA LEU A 50 2.50 -11.82 -4.15
C LEU A 50 2.56 -12.47 -2.77
N LEU A 51 2.46 -13.79 -2.71
CA LEU A 51 2.63 -14.54 -1.48
C LEU A 51 4.10 -14.90 -1.30
N GLN A 52 4.54 -15.00 -0.05
CA GLN A 52 5.91 -15.40 0.26
C GLN A 52 6.18 -16.80 -0.33
N GLN A 53 7.13 -16.88 -1.27
CA GLN A 53 7.44 -18.13 -1.95
C GLN A 53 8.16 -19.13 -1.03
N LYS A 54 8.01 -20.41 -1.35
CA LYS A 54 8.52 -21.57 -0.59
C LYS A 54 10.05 -21.69 -0.52
N PHE A 55 10.81 -20.85 -1.23
CA PHE A 55 12.26 -20.99 -1.30
C PHE A 55 12.96 -20.21 -0.17
N PRO A 56 13.74 -20.85 0.70
CA PRO A 56 14.34 -20.20 1.88
C PRO A 56 15.33 -19.07 1.56
N PHE A 57 15.76 -18.94 0.31
CA PHE A 57 16.76 -17.98 -0.15
C PHE A 57 16.15 -16.77 -0.86
N ASP A 58 14.84 -16.74 -1.08
CA ASP A 58 14.17 -15.59 -1.67
C ASP A 58 14.06 -14.47 -0.63
N ASN A 59 14.70 -13.34 -0.93
CA ASN A 59 14.52 -12.13 -0.14
C ASN A 59 13.20 -11.45 -0.55
N PHE A 60 12.11 -11.88 0.09
CA PHE A 60 10.76 -11.44 -0.25
C PHE A 60 10.62 -9.91 -0.28
N GLU A 61 11.24 -9.19 0.66
CA GLU A 61 11.19 -7.72 0.77
C GLU A 61 11.82 -7.00 -0.45
N GLN A 62 12.70 -7.68 -1.19
CA GLN A 62 13.28 -7.18 -2.44
C GLN A 62 12.41 -7.47 -3.67
N ILE A 63 11.65 -8.56 -3.62
CA ILE A 63 10.88 -9.04 -4.76
C ILE A 63 9.51 -8.34 -4.82
N ILE A 64 8.89 -8.09 -3.67
CA ILE A 64 7.60 -7.41 -3.63
C ILE A 64 7.71 -5.96 -4.13
N LYS A 65 6.71 -5.56 -4.89
CA LYS A 65 6.47 -4.15 -5.21
C LYS A 65 5.83 -3.52 -3.99
N GLU A 66 6.61 -2.86 -3.16
CA GLU A 66 6.08 -2.18 -1.98
C GLU A 66 5.35 -0.91 -2.38
N GLU A 67 4.20 -0.66 -1.76
CA GLU A 67 3.48 0.59 -1.91
C GLU A 67 4.21 1.75 -1.21
N PHE A 68 4.84 1.45 -0.07
CA PHE A 68 5.66 2.37 0.70
C PHE A 68 6.85 1.59 1.30
N SER A 69 8.07 2.05 1.01
CA SER A 69 9.30 1.34 1.40
C SER A 69 9.94 1.97 2.64
N PRO A 70 9.89 1.32 3.82
CA PRO A 70 10.63 1.78 4.99
C PRO A 70 12.12 1.44 4.89
N TRP A 71 12.94 2.12 5.70
CA TRP A 71 14.34 1.75 5.87
C TRP A 71 14.47 0.71 6.98
N GLY A 72 14.59 -0.56 6.58
CA GLY A 72 14.75 -1.66 7.50
C GLY A 72 14.69 -3.03 6.84
N GLY A 73 14.95 -4.08 7.62
CA GLY A 73 15.03 -5.46 7.17
C GLY A 73 16.13 -5.65 6.14
N ILE A 74 15.88 -6.53 5.16
CA ILE A 74 16.83 -6.87 4.11
C ILE A 74 16.48 -6.09 2.83
N ARG A 75 16.24 -4.77 2.97
CA ARG A 75 15.97 -3.82 1.87
C ARG A 75 17.24 -3.09 1.44
N TYR A 76 17.47 -3.02 0.13
CA TYR A 76 18.64 -2.38 -0.50
C TYR A 76 18.24 -1.30 -1.52
N LYS A 77 16.93 -1.13 -1.74
CA LYS A 77 16.34 -0.07 -2.56
C LYS A 77 16.27 1.24 -1.78
N GLU A 78 16.16 2.35 -2.51
CA GLU A 78 15.99 3.67 -1.88
C GLU A 78 14.69 3.69 -1.04
N PRO A 79 14.75 3.98 0.26
CA PRO A 79 13.57 3.97 1.10
C PRO A 79 12.82 5.31 1.03
N GLY A 80 11.50 5.26 1.20
CA GLY A 80 10.64 6.44 1.33
C GLY A 80 10.67 7.07 2.71
N LEU A 81 11.05 6.32 3.76
CA LEU A 81 11.15 6.82 5.13
C LEU A 81 12.35 6.21 5.85
N LYS A 82 13.18 7.09 6.44
CA LYS A 82 14.28 6.73 7.34
C LYS A 82 14.00 7.33 8.71
N VAL A 83 14.02 6.49 9.75
CA VAL A 83 13.84 6.91 11.15
C VAL A 83 15.07 6.49 11.95
N THR A 84 15.40 7.25 12.98
CA THR A 84 16.36 6.84 14.00
C THR A 84 15.67 7.01 15.34
N HIS A 85 15.45 5.90 16.04
CA HIS A 85 14.80 5.85 17.34
C HIS A 85 15.75 6.36 18.43
N GLU A 86 15.21 6.64 19.62
CA GLU A 86 15.99 7.20 20.74
C GLU A 86 17.18 6.31 21.15
N ASP A 87 16.99 4.99 21.06
CA ASP A 87 18.00 3.95 21.32
C ASP A 87 18.99 3.73 20.16
N GLN A 88 18.95 4.58 19.13
CA GLN A 88 19.78 4.52 17.93
C GLN A 88 19.46 3.36 16.97
N VAL A 89 18.37 2.62 17.21
CA VAL A 89 17.86 1.66 16.22
C VAL A 89 17.33 2.43 15.01
N ARG A 90 17.63 1.89 13.83
CA ARG A 90 17.28 2.50 12.53
C ARG A 90 16.37 1.60 11.70
N ASP A 91 16.05 0.44 12.24
CA ASP A 91 15.24 -0.56 11.57
C ASP A 91 13.77 -0.17 11.69
N LEU A 92 13.09 -0.05 10.55
CA LEU A 92 11.67 0.27 10.47
C LEU A 92 10.95 -0.85 9.69
N ILE A 93 10.04 -1.55 10.36
CA ILE A 93 9.27 -2.65 9.78
C ILE A 93 7.78 -2.30 9.92
N LEU A 94 7.23 -1.74 8.84
CA LEU A 94 5.83 -1.32 8.79
C LEU A 94 4.91 -2.47 8.42
N LYS A 95 3.87 -2.67 9.21
CA LYS A 95 2.80 -3.64 9.00
C LYS A 95 1.46 -2.95 8.88
N TYR A 96 0.57 -3.49 8.05
CA TYR A 96 -0.79 -3.00 7.93
C TYR A 96 -1.55 -3.13 9.25
N LYS A 97 -2.14 -2.01 9.71
CA LYS A 97 -2.97 -1.94 10.92
C LYS A 97 -4.46 -1.90 10.58
N THR A 98 -4.88 -0.88 9.83
CA THR A 98 -6.29 -0.67 9.44
C THR A 98 -6.40 0.29 8.26
N TYR A 99 -7.60 0.53 7.77
CA TYR A 99 -7.89 1.62 6.82
C TYR A 99 -9.12 2.42 7.26
N GLU A 100 -9.24 3.62 6.71
CA GLU A 100 -10.41 4.48 6.81
C GLU A 100 -10.79 5.01 5.42
N LEU A 101 -12.09 5.12 5.17
CA LEU A 101 -12.63 5.79 4.00
C LEU A 101 -13.40 7.03 4.41
N ILE A 102 -13.02 8.16 3.81
CA ILE A 102 -13.71 9.42 3.96
C ILE A 102 -14.37 9.75 2.62
N ASP A 103 -15.71 9.75 2.60
CA ASP A 103 -16.51 10.13 1.44
C ASP A 103 -17.21 11.46 1.72
N SER A 104 -16.74 12.53 1.11
CA SER A 104 -17.34 13.87 1.21
C SER A 104 -18.17 14.23 -0.03
N GLY A 105 -18.62 13.22 -0.80
CA GLY A 105 -19.41 13.39 -2.02
C GLY A 105 -18.54 13.60 -3.25
N GLU A 106 -17.92 14.78 -3.39
CA GLU A 106 -17.08 15.13 -4.55
C GLU A 106 -15.67 14.53 -4.47
N VAL A 107 -15.22 14.21 -3.27
CA VAL A 107 -13.86 13.74 -2.99
C VAL A 107 -13.95 12.48 -2.16
N LYS A 108 -13.19 11.46 -2.58
CA LYS A 108 -13.04 10.21 -1.84
C LYS A 108 -11.59 10.06 -1.42
N THR A 109 -11.39 9.88 -0.11
CA THR A 109 -10.06 9.69 0.47
C THR A 109 -9.98 8.32 1.13
N LEU A 110 -8.93 7.59 0.81
CA LEU A 110 -8.54 6.35 1.49
C LEU A 110 -7.32 6.66 2.36
N ILE A 111 -7.40 6.31 3.64
CA ILE A 111 -6.27 6.38 4.56
C ILE A 111 -5.92 4.95 4.95
N ILE A 112 -4.69 4.52 4.71
CA ILE A 112 -4.17 3.23 5.15
C ILE A 112 -3.20 3.49 6.30
N TYR A 113 -3.49 2.90 7.45
CA TYR A 113 -2.66 3.02 8.64
C TYR A 113 -1.68 1.84 8.70
N LEU A 114 -0.39 2.17 8.78
CA LEU A 114 0.69 1.24 9.05
C LEU A 114 1.25 1.49 10.44
N ILE A 115 1.76 0.44 11.08
CA ILE A 115 2.42 0.52 12.38
C ILE A 115 3.76 -0.20 12.34
N ASP A 116 4.76 0.35 13.01
CA ASP A 116 6.02 -0.34 13.21
C ASP A 116 5.85 -1.55 14.15
N SER A 117 6.52 -2.65 13.81
CA SER A 117 6.39 -3.91 14.57
C SER A 117 7.03 -3.88 15.98
N ALA A 118 7.97 -2.97 16.23
CA ALA A 118 8.76 -2.88 17.47
C ALA A 118 8.50 -1.57 18.24
N TYR A 119 8.17 -0.49 17.55
CA TYR A 119 7.94 0.84 18.12
C TYR A 119 6.51 1.31 17.87
N ASN A 120 6.00 2.23 18.71
CA ASN A 120 4.66 2.82 18.55
C ASN A 120 4.64 3.94 17.49
N LEU A 121 5.38 3.76 16.39
CA LEU A 121 5.40 4.68 15.26
C LEU A 121 4.33 4.26 14.26
N GLU A 122 3.42 5.17 13.94
CA GLU A 122 2.38 4.96 12.94
C GLU A 122 2.66 5.81 11.70
N VAL A 123 2.37 5.23 10.53
CA VAL A 123 2.47 5.91 9.23
C VAL A 123 1.12 5.85 8.56
N GLU A 124 0.63 7.01 8.16
CA GLU A 124 -0.63 7.15 7.42
C GLU A 124 -0.30 7.32 5.94
N LEU A 125 -0.79 6.41 5.11
CA LEU A 125 -0.73 6.55 3.67
C LEU A 125 -2.06 7.08 3.18
N ASN A 126 -2.07 8.31 2.70
CA ASN A 126 -3.29 8.98 2.27
C ASN A 126 -3.40 8.96 0.75
N TYR A 127 -4.60 8.68 0.26
CA TYR A 127 -4.91 8.66 -1.17
C TYR A 127 -6.19 9.42 -1.43
N ARG A 128 -6.10 10.50 -2.21
CA ARG A 128 -7.26 11.31 -2.60
C ARG A 128 -7.52 11.21 -4.09
N LEU A 129 -8.73 10.81 -4.47
CA LEU A 129 -9.13 10.70 -5.88
C LEU A 129 -9.80 12.00 -6.34
N ILE A 130 -9.36 12.51 -7.50
CA ILE A 130 -9.98 13.63 -8.19
C ILE A 130 -10.39 13.17 -9.60
N GLU A 131 -11.64 12.73 -9.74
CA GLU A 131 -12.13 12.04 -10.96
C GLU A 131 -12.12 12.93 -12.21
N GLU A 132 -12.39 14.24 -12.07
CA GLU A 132 -12.43 15.17 -13.20
C GLU A 132 -11.14 15.16 -14.02
N TYR A 133 -10.01 14.90 -13.37
CA TYR A 133 -8.68 14.98 -13.97
C TYR A 133 -7.96 13.63 -14.05
N ASP A 134 -8.63 12.52 -13.75
CA ASP A 134 -7.98 11.20 -13.59
C ASP A 134 -6.77 11.26 -12.65
N LEU A 135 -6.86 12.06 -11.58
CA LEU A 135 -5.75 12.32 -10.66
C LEU A 135 -5.92 11.55 -9.34
N ILE A 136 -4.79 11.05 -8.84
CA ILE A 136 -4.67 10.46 -7.51
C ILE A 136 -3.53 11.18 -6.79
N GLU A 137 -3.85 11.81 -5.67
CA GLU A 137 -2.85 12.44 -4.80
C GLU A 137 -2.45 11.47 -3.68
N ARG A 138 -1.18 11.54 -3.29
CA ARG A 138 -0.58 10.73 -2.22
C ARG A 138 0.20 11.64 -1.27
N TRP A 139 0.05 11.45 0.05
CA TRP A 139 0.84 12.15 1.07
C TRP A 139 0.97 11.35 2.36
#